data_AF-A0A9E2QN41-F1
#
_entry.id   AF-A0A9E2QN41-F1
#
_cell.length_a   1.000
_cell.length_b   1.000
_cell.length_c   1.000
_cell.angle_alpha   90.00
_cell.angle_beta   90.00
_cell.angle_gamma   90.00
#
_symmetry.space_group_name_H-M   'P 1'
#
loop_
_entity.id
_entity.type
_entity.pdbx_description
1 polymer ?
#
loop_
_entity_poly.entity_id
_entity_poly.type
_entity_poly.pdbx_seq_one_letter_code
_entity_poly.pdbx_strand_id
1 'polypeptide(L)'
;MKKVNTLFVAVLFVSTILTSCGSESKNVDTCKCLTEPGNSTFMKENEDACRDAISKELGVSNWEKVNMSQNKEVRAKFDALVRRCN
;
A
#
# COMPACT_ATOMS: atom_id res chain seq x y z
N MET A 1 -61.01 -5.27 12.50
CA MET A 1 -59.76 -5.14 13.27
C MET A 1 -58.61 -5.34 12.30
N LYS A 2 -57.91 -4.25 11.91
CA LYS A 2 -56.95 -4.25 10.80
C LYS A 2 -55.54 -4.52 11.33
N LYS A 3 -54.89 -5.51 10.70
CA LYS A 3 -53.52 -6.00 10.97
C LYS A 3 -52.50 -4.88 10.82
N VAL A 4 -51.70 -4.65 11.86
CA VAL A 4 -50.54 -3.75 11.79
C VAL A 4 -49.35 -4.61 11.37
N ASN A 5 -48.98 -4.50 10.10
CA ASN A 5 -47.86 -5.19 9.48
C ASN A 5 -46.75 -4.14 9.28
N THR A 6 -45.96 -3.87 10.33
CA THR A 6 -44.84 -2.92 10.22
C THR A 6 -43.55 -3.68 9.99
N LEU A 7 -43.14 -3.60 8.73
CA LEU A 7 -42.00 -4.22 8.08
C LEU A 7 -40.67 -3.59 8.55
N PHE A 8 -39.66 -4.46 8.70
CA PHE A 8 -38.22 -4.24 8.72
C PHE A 8 -37.69 -2.86 8.26
N VAL A 9 -36.83 -2.23 9.08
CA VAL A 9 -35.51 -1.75 8.63
C VAL A 9 -34.51 -1.86 9.78
N ALA A 10 -33.69 -2.91 9.76
CA ALA A 10 -32.47 -2.98 10.56
C ALA A 10 -31.43 -2.06 9.92
N VAL A 11 -31.24 -0.86 10.49
CA VAL A 11 -30.13 0.01 10.09
C VAL A 11 -28.93 -0.33 10.95
N LEU A 12 -28.21 -1.38 10.53
CA LEU A 12 -26.83 -1.61 10.96
C LEU A 12 -25.97 -0.53 10.28
N PHE A 13 -25.75 0.58 10.97
CA PHE A 13 -24.61 1.44 10.66
C PHE A 13 -23.35 0.68 11.07
N VAL A 14 -22.86 -0.15 10.14
CA VAL A 14 -21.47 -0.59 10.12
C VAL A 14 -20.67 0.69 10.02
N SER A 15 -20.17 1.18 11.15
CA SER A 15 -19.09 2.15 11.17
C SER A 15 -17.93 1.51 10.43
N THR A 16 -17.79 1.82 9.16
CA THR A 16 -16.59 1.55 8.40
C THR A 16 -15.48 2.27 9.15
N ILE A 17 -14.65 1.47 9.81
CA ILE A 17 -13.42 1.93 10.42
C ILE A 17 -12.66 2.60 9.27
N LEU A 18 -12.61 3.93 9.28
CA LEU A 18 -11.64 4.67 8.51
C LEU A 18 -10.30 4.23 9.10
N THR A 19 -9.71 3.17 8.55
CA THR A 19 -8.28 2.95 8.66
C THR A 19 -7.66 4.14 7.96
N SER A 20 -7.49 5.23 8.71
CA SER A 20 -6.70 6.37 8.30
C SER A 20 -5.31 5.80 8.07
N CYS A 21 -5.00 5.52 6.80
CA CYS A 21 -3.66 5.28 6.32
C CYS A 21 -2.94 6.63 6.50
N GLY A 22 -2.51 6.88 7.74
CA GLY A 22 -1.61 7.94 8.06
C GLY A 22 -0.25 7.52 7.51
N SER A 23 -0.04 7.75 6.21
CA SER A 23 1.31 7.85 5.66
C SER A 23 1.94 9.10 6.27
N GLU A 24 2.30 9.01 7.55
CA GLU A 24 3.31 9.89 8.12
C GLU A 24 4.53 9.63 7.24
N SER A 25 4.89 10.59 6.38
CA SER A 25 5.93 10.43 5.39
C SER A 25 7.28 10.35 6.11
N LYS A 26 7.57 9.18 6.67
CA LYS A 26 8.88 8.84 7.19
C LYS A 26 9.80 8.83 5.97
N ASN A 27 10.79 9.72 5.99
CA ASN A 27 11.81 9.75 4.97
C ASN A 27 12.71 8.51 5.18
N VAL A 28 12.40 7.43 4.46
CA VAL A 28 13.15 6.18 4.51
C VAL A 28 14.09 6.08 3.32
N ASP A 29 15.26 5.50 3.56
CA ASP A 29 16.23 5.22 2.50
C ASP A 29 15.67 4.13 1.57
N THR A 30 15.40 4.50 0.32
CA THR A 30 14.83 3.59 -0.67
C THR A 30 15.76 2.43 -1.00
N CYS A 31 17.08 2.63 -1.00
CA CYS A 31 18.01 1.55 -1.23
C CYS A 31 18.00 0.56 -0.07
N LYS A 32 17.95 1.06 1.16
CA LYS A 32 17.78 0.19 2.33
C LYS A 32 16.48 -0.63 2.26
N CYS A 33 15.38 -0.02 1.81
CA CYS A 33 14.12 -0.72 1.59
C CYS A 33 14.19 -1.87 0.56
N LEU A 34 15.09 -1.76 -0.43
CA LEU A 34 15.26 -2.78 -1.47
C LEU A 34 16.26 -3.88 -1.09
N THR A 35 17.21 -3.57 -0.21
CA THR A 35 18.28 -4.51 0.18
C THR A 35 18.00 -5.25 1.48
N GLU A 36 17.19 -4.68 2.38
CA GLU A 36 16.85 -5.32 3.64
C GLU A 36 15.92 -6.53 3.44
N PRO A 37 16.15 -7.64 4.17
CA PRO A 37 15.21 -8.75 4.17
C PRO A 37 13.82 -8.31 4.64
N GLY A 38 12.77 -8.80 3.96
CA GLY A 38 11.38 -8.45 4.29
C GLY A 38 10.95 -8.83 5.72
N ASN A 39 11.65 -9.76 6.37
CA ASN A 39 11.38 -10.17 7.76
C ASN A 39 12.20 -9.40 8.81
N SER A 40 13.08 -8.47 8.39
CA SER A 40 13.87 -7.63 9.28
C SER A 40 13.00 -6.73 10.14
N THR A 41 13.51 -6.31 11.30
CA THR A 41 12.83 -5.32 12.15
C THR A 41 12.62 -4.01 11.39
N PHE A 42 13.61 -3.59 10.60
CA PHE A 42 13.51 -2.39 9.77
C PHE A 42 12.32 -2.45 8.80
N MET A 43 12.16 -3.55 8.05
CA MET A 43 11.05 -3.69 7.11
C MET A 43 9.70 -3.75 7.83
N LYS A 44 9.61 -4.45 8.97
CA LYS A 44 8.37 -4.49 9.77
C LYS A 44 7.94 -3.12 10.30
N GLU A 45 8.89 -2.27 10.68
CA GLU A 45 8.61 -0.93 11.21
C GLU A 45 8.37 0.12 10.12
N ASN A 46 8.82 -0.14 8.89
CA ASN A 46 8.85 0.83 7.79
C ASN A 46 8.17 0.32 6.51
N GLU A 47 7.41 -0.77 6.57
CA GLU A 47 6.81 -1.44 5.40
C GLU A 47 6.05 -0.46 4.50
N ASP A 48 5.12 0.31 5.09
CA ASP A 48 4.33 1.31 4.39
C ASP A 48 5.19 2.42 3.79
N ALA A 49 6.17 2.92 4.54
CA ALA A 49 7.07 3.99 4.08
C ALA A 49 7.97 3.51 2.95
N CYS A 50 8.47 2.27 3.02
CA CYS A 50 9.27 1.65 1.98
C CYS A 50 8.46 1.42 0.70
N ARG A 51 7.22 0.91 0.83
CA ARG A 51 6.31 0.79 -0.30
C ARG A 51 6.06 2.15 -0.94
N ASP A 52 5.75 3.17 -0.16
CA ASP A 52 5.43 4.50 -0.67
C ASP A 52 6.66 5.15 -1.34
N ALA A 53 7.85 4.99 -0.76
CA ALA A 53 9.10 5.49 -1.33
C ALA A 53 9.44 4.83 -2.69
N ILE A 54 9.35 3.50 -2.77
CA ILE A 54 9.57 2.76 -4.03
C ILE A 54 8.49 3.14 -5.06
N SER A 55 7.23 3.22 -4.65
CA SER A 55 6.13 3.62 -5.55
C SER A 55 6.36 5.01 -6.14
N LYS A 56 6.84 5.95 -5.32
CA LYS A 56 7.20 7.30 -5.74
C LYS A 56 8.34 7.32 -6.76
N GLU A 57 9.41 6.57 -6.55
CA GLU A 57 10.52 6.45 -7.51
C GLU A 57 10.06 5.88 -8.86
N LEU A 58 9.11 4.94 -8.83
CA LEU A 58 8.55 4.33 -10.03
C LEU A 58 7.47 5.18 -10.71
N GLY A 59 6.94 6.19 -10.01
CA GLY A 59 5.84 7.03 -10.49
C GLY A 59 4.49 6.33 -10.49
N VAL A 60 4.25 5.42 -9.54
CA VAL A 60 3.00 4.66 -9.39
C VAL A 60 2.41 4.84 -8.00
N SER A 61 1.13 4.51 -7.81
CA SER A 61 0.47 4.66 -6.50
C SER A 61 0.86 3.56 -5.50
N ASN A 62 0.97 2.33 -5.98
CA ASN A 62 1.44 1.19 -5.20
C ASN A 62 2.14 0.21 -6.13
N TRP A 63 3.47 0.11 -6.01
CA TRP A 63 4.29 -0.73 -6.87
C TRP A 63 4.03 -2.23 -6.72
N GLU A 64 3.64 -2.71 -5.53
CA GLU A 64 3.37 -4.13 -5.24
C GLU A 64 2.15 -4.65 -6.01
N LYS A 65 1.24 -3.74 -6.38
CA LYS A 65 0.05 -4.06 -7.18
C LYS A 65 0.30 -3.94 -8.69
N VAL A 66 1.48 -3.47 -9.11
CA VAL A 66 1.79 -3.32 -10.53
C VAL A 66 2.19 -4.66 -11.12
N ASN A 67 1.54 -5.03 -12.22
CA ASN A 67 1.97 -6.18 -13.01
C ASN A 67 3.21 -5.82 -13.85
N MET A 68 4.39 -6.15 -13.33
CA MET A 68 5.68 -5.86 -13.97
C MET A 68 5.87 -6.56 -15.33
N SER A 69 5.16 -7.66 -15.59
CA SER A 69 5.23 -8.37 -16.88
C SER A 69 4.50 -7.62 -18.00
N GLN A 70 3.41 -6.91 -17.64
CA GLN A 70 2.63 -6.11 -18.59
C GLN A 70 3.16 -4.68 -18.70
N ASN A 71 3.65 -4.13 -17.60
CA ASN A 71 4.09 -2.73 -17.54
C ASN A 71 5.62 -2.61 -17.67
N LYS A 72 6.11 -2.75 -18.92
CA LYS A 72 7.54 -2.77 -19.23
C LYS A 72 8.29 -1.51 -18.78
N GLU A 73 7.63 -0.35 -18.79
CA GLU A 73 8.21 0.91 -18.34
C GLU A 73 8.49 0.89 -16.83
N VAL A 74 7.49 0.53 -16.03
CA VAL A 74 7.64 0.45 -14.57
C VAL A 74 8.68 -0.60 -14.19
N ARG A 75 8.70 -1.74 -14.89
CA ARG A 75 9.75 -2.76 -14.72
C ARG A 75 11.14 -2.19 -15.00
N ALA A 76 11.33 -1.47 -16.10
CA ALA A 76 12.62 -0.88 -16.44
C ALA A 76 13.09 0.14 -15.39
N LYS A 77 12.16 0.94 -14.84
CA LYS A 77 12.45 1.85 -13.71
C LYS A 77 12.83 1.08 -12.44
N PHE A 78 12.13 -0.01 -12.13
CA PHE A 78 12.45 -0.86 -10.99
C PHE A 78 13.82 -1.52 -11.13
N ASP A 79 14.15 -2.06 -12.30
CA ASP A 79 15.46 -2.65 -12.56
C ASP A 79 16.58 -1.59 -12.44
N ALA A 80 16.33 -0.37 -12.92
CA ALA A 80 17.28 0.74 -12.78
C ALA A 80 17.44 1.19 -11.32
N LEU A 81 16.34 1.20 -10.56
CA LEU A 81 16.33 1.51 -9.14
C LEU A 81 17.13 0.46 -8.34
N VAL A 82 16.90 -0.83 -8.59
CA VAL A 82 17.67 -1.92 -7.97
C VAL A 82 19.15 -1.83 -8.35
N ARG A 83 19.46 -1.55 -9.62
CA ARG A 83 20.86 -1.36 -10.08
C ARG A 83 21.55 -0.15 -9.47
N ARG A 84 20.80 0.87 -9.02
CA ARG A 84 21.37 2.05 -8.35
C ARG A 84 21.76 1.75 -6.90
N CYS A 85 21.11 0.77 -6.29
CA CYS A 85 21.27 0.42 -4.88
C CYS A 85 22.26 -0.74 -4.64
N ASN A 86 22.82 -1.32 -5.70
CA ASN A 86 23.87 -2.34 -5.72
C ASN A 86 25.11 -1.80 -6.42
#